data_AF-A0A9W6V5X3-F1
#
_entry.id   AF-A0A9W6V5X3-F1
#
_cell.length_a   1.000
_cell.length_b   1.000
_cell.length_c   1.000
_cell.angle_alpha   90.00
_cell.angle_beta   90.00
_cell.angle_gamma   90.00
#
_symmetry.space_group_name_H-M   'P 1'
#
loop_
_entity.id
_entity.type
_entity.pdbx_description
1 polymer ?
#
loop_
_entity_poly.entity_id
_entity_poly.type
_entity_poly.pdbx_seq_one_letter_code
_entity_poly.pdbx_strand_id
1 'polypeptide(L)'
;MKGEFAVHRGVVHPARAAVGQWPLVELLPAPGTPAPEGIDPRLAADGSVLGYPLPPERLDAWYAVHWTFHWRGEPFECTDRVDATVAGNYLGEDREFARQHLKRRVSGYRGVFPLAEVTEPEEHRRDLLGPRLDLLRRLSEADHFRPGCHAVLGGTTHRAAPAVDPQGLVVLADAGAVPPARLDAWYRTHWTFRWRGGPFEAVGTVEGRIKGVYTGGSWGFADANQLDEETAPDGTHTRYTVEADLDAVTDLTPHRTDLLPPR
;
A
#
# COMPACT_ATOMS: atom_id res chain seq x y z
N MET A 1 0.35 -1.00 23.31
CA MET A 1 1.64 -0.61 22.73
C MET A 1 1.55 -0.91 21.26
N LYS A 2 1.79 0.09 20.41
CA LYS A 2 1.86 -0.08 18.97
C LYS A 2 3.31 0.14 18.55
N GLY A 3 3.78 -0.65 17.60
CA GLY A 3 5.13 -0.51 17.07
C GLY A 3 5.28 -1.31 15.78
N GLU A 4 6.20 -0.87 14.94
CA GLU A 4 6.64 -1.62 13.79
C GLU A 4 8.04 -2.17 14.10
N PHE A 5 8.25 -3.44 13.76
CA PHE A 5 9.50 -4.14 14.05
C PHE A 5 9.93 -4.94 12.83
N ALA A 6 11.23 -4.96 12.59
CA ALA A 6 11.83 -5.76 11.53
C ALA A 6 12.93 -6.65 12.09
N VAL A 7 13.12 -7.81 11.48
CA VAL A 7 14.17 -8.76 11.82
C VAL A 7 15.21 -8.73 10.71
N HIS A 8 16.46 -8.47 11.08
CA HIS A 8 17.59 -8.52 10.16
C HIS A 8 18.67 -9.44 10.74
N ARG A 9 19.01 -10.51 10.02
CA ARG A 9 19.97 -11.53 10.45
C ARG A 9 19.65 -12.07 11.85
N GLY A 10 18.37 -12.30 12.11
CA GLY A 10 17.86 -12.79 13.40
C GLY A 10 17.78 -11.77 14.53
N VAL A 11 18.16 -10.50 14.31
CA VAL A 11 18.07 -9.43 15.32
C VAL A 11 16.83 -8.58 15.08
N VAL A 12 16.03 -8.36 16.13
CA VAL A 12 14.83 -7.52 16.09
C VAL A 12 15.22 -6.05 16.30
N HIS A 13 14.74 -5.18 15.42
CA HIS A 13 14.90 -3.73 15.52
C HIS A 13 13.51 -3.07 15.46
N PRO A 14 13.27 -1.97 16.19
CA PRO A 14 12.18 -1.08 15.82
C PRO A 14 12.41 -0.59 14.39
N ALA A 15 11.35 -0.51 13.60
CA ALA A 15 11.44 -0.22 12.20
C ALA A 15 10.31 0.70 11.76
N ARG A 16 10.44 1.25 10.56
CA ARG A 16 9.38 1.95 9.84
C ARG A 16 9.68 1.95 8.35
N ALA A 17 8.70 2.30 7.52
CA ALA A 17 8.99 2.67 6.14
C ALA A 17 9.98 3.86 6.10
N ALA A 18 11.02 3.79 5.26
CA ALA A 18 11.97 4.89 5.10
C ALA A 18 11.31 6.00 4.27
N VAL A 19 10.88 7.07 4.94
CA VAL A 19 10.17 8.19 4.32
C VAL A 19 10.97 8.77 3.16
N GLY A 20 10.37 8.82 1.96
CA GLY A 20 10.98 9.36 0.75
C GLY A 20 12.13 8.52 0.18
N GLN A 21 12.29 7.29 0.66
CA GLN A 21 13.30 6.34 0.19
C GLN A 21 12.63 5.00 -0.13
N TRP A 22 11.46 5.04 -0.76
CA TRP A 22 10.84 3.82 -1.26
C TRP A 22 11.85 3.03 -2.13
N PRO A 23 11.96 1.69 -1.97
CA PRO A 23 11.15 0.80 -1.14
C PRO A 23 11.74 0.50 0.25
N LEU A 24 12.78 1.22 0.66
CA LEU A 24 13.59 0.90 1.82
C LEU A 24 12.77 0.91 3.11
N VAL A 25 13.19 0.03 4.02
CA VAL A 25 12.76 0.00 5.41
C VAL A 25 13.87 0.65 6.24
N GLU A 26 13.51 1.46 7.22
CA GLU A 26 14.46 2.09 8.13
C GLU A 26 14.45 1.35 9.46
N LEU A 27 15.57 0.69 9.81
CA LEU A 27 15.79 0.15 11.15
C LEU A 27 16.20 1.31 12.07
N LEU A 28 15.52 1.46 13.19
CA LEU A 28 15.72 2.56 14.12
C LEU A 28 16.71 2.16 15.21
N PRO A 29 17.60 3.08 15.65
CA PRO A 29 18.43 2.84 16.81
C PRO A 29 17.57 2.64 18.06
N ALA A 30 17.93 1.66 18.88
CA ALA A 30 17.23 1.36 20.13
C ALA A 30 18.26 1.09 21.25
N PRO A 31 18.03 1.57 22.49
CA PRO A 31 18.92 1.29 23.60
C PRO A 31 19.17 -0.21 23.79
N GLY A 32 20.44 -0.60 23.94
CA GLY A 32 20.83 -2.00 24.12
C GLY A 32 20.75 -2.88 22.86
N THR A 33 20.33 -2.34 21.72
CA THR A 33 20.35 -3.06 20.43
C THR A 33 21.58 -2.61 19.62
N PRO A 34 22.42 -3.55 19.15
CA PRO A 34 23.58 -3.18 18.34
C PRO A 34 23.16 -2.59 17.00
N ALA A 35 24.05 -1.77 16.42
CA ALA A 35 23.86 -1.29 15.06
C ALA A 35 23.76 -2.48 14.08
N PRO A 36 22.84 -2.44 13.11
CA PRO A 36 22.75 -3.47 12.07
C PRO A 36 24.07 -3.61 11.30
N GLU A 37 24.60 -4.82 11.22
CA GLU A 37 25.90 -5.08 10.61
C GLU A 37 25.87 -4.87 9.08
N GLY A 38 26.87 -4.14 8.55
CA GLY A 38 27.03 -3.94 7.11
C GLY A 38 25.92 -3.09 6.49
N ILE A 39 25.38 -2.14 7.25
CA ILE A 39 24.42 -1.14 6.78
C ILE A 39 24.91 0.24 7.23
N ASP A 40 25.05 1.14 6.27
CA ASP A 40 25.48 2.50 6.56
C ASP A 40 24.36 3.29 7.26
N PRO A 41 24.67 4.05 8.33
CA PRO A 41 23.67 4.86 9.01
C PRO A 41 23.27 6.06 8.17
N ARG A 42 21.97 6.37 8.18
CA ARG A 42 21.47 7.68 7.76
C ARG A 42 21.62 8.66 8.91
N LEU A 43 22.31 9.76 8.66
CA LEU A 43 22.60 10.78 9.66
C LEU A 43 21.65 11.97 9.54
N ALA A 44 21.33 12.58 10.67
CA ALA A 44 20.72 13.91 10.75
C ALA A 44 21.79 14.99 10.53
N ALA A 45 21.34 16.24 10.38
CA ALA A 45 22.23 17.39 10.21
C ALA A 45 23.17 17.63 11.40
N ASP A 46 22.79 17.16 12.60
CA ASP A 46 23.60 17.23 13.82
C ASP A 46 24.56 16.03 13.98
N GLY A 47 24.60 15.12 13.00
CA GLY A 47 25.42 13.91 13.03
C GLY A 47 24.83 12.75 13.82
N SER A 48 23.63 12.89 14.40
CA SER A 48 22.94 11.78 15.07
C SER A 48 22.42 10.75 14.05
N VAL A 49 22.35 9.48 14.46
CA VAL A 49 21.83 8.40 13.60
C VAL A 49 20.30 8.44 13.58
N LEU A 50 19.72 8.70 12.41
CA LEU A 50 18.26 8.64 12.18
C LEU A 50 17.76 7.21 12.02
N GLY A 51 18.60 6.33 11.46
CA GLY A 51 18.27 4.94 11.19
C GLY A 51 19.20 4.31 10.18
N TYR A 52 18.90 3.07 9.82
CA TYR A 52 19.69 2.24 8.92
C TYR A 52 18.76 1.78 7.78
N PRO A 53 18.73 2.50 6.64
CA PRO A 53 17.86 2.17 5.53
C PRO A 53 18.39 0.93 4.80
N LEU A 54 17.51 -0.04 4.52
CA LEU A 54 17.86 -1.23 3.74
C LEU A 54 16.70 -1.74 2.88
N PRO A 55 17.00 -2.45 1.78
CA PRO A 55 15.98 -3.10 0.96
C PRO A 55 15.21 -4.17 1.76
N PRO A 56 13.89 -4.30 1.57
CA PRO A 56 13.07 -5.28 2.30
C PRO A 56 13.50 -6.73 2.04
N GLU A 57 14.13 -7.04 0.91
CA GLU A 57 14.66 -8.37 0.57
C GLU A 57 15.78 -8.82 1.52
N ARG A 58 16.40 -7.89 2.26
CA ARG A 58 17.41 -8.19 3.29
C ARG A 58 16.81 -8.45 4.67
N LEU A 59 15.49 -8.40 4.82
CA LEU A 59 14.79 -8.65 6.09
C LEU A 59 14.32 -10.09 6.18
N ASP A 60 14.44 -10.66 7.38
CA ASP A 60 13.86 -11.97 7.68
C ASP A 60 12.35 -11.83 8.00
N ALA A 61 11.94 -10.68 8.55
CA ALA A 61 10.55 -10.32 8.82
C ALA A 61 10.37 -8.81 8.96
N TRP A 62 9.16 -8.31 8.70
CA TRP A 62 8.73 -6.95 9.05
C TRP A 62 7.25 -6.99 9.41
N TYR A 63 6.89 -6.49 10.59
CA TYR A 63 5.53 -6.60 11.10
C TYR A 63 5.14 -5.42 11.99
N ALA A 64 3.85 -5.08 11.97
CA ALA A 64 3.25 -4.19 12.95
C ALA A 64 2.73 -5.02 14.13
N VAL A 65 2.99 -4.56 15.34
CA VAL A 65 2.47 -5.11 16.58
C VAL A 65 1.45 -4.16 17.17
N HIS A 66 0.33 -4.71 17.63
CA HIS A 66 -0.53 -4.06 18.61
C HIS A 66 -0.94 -5.05 19.69
N TRP A 67 -1.40 -4.53 20.82
CA TRP A 67 -1.82 -5.35 21.95
C TRP A 67 -3.27 -5.08 22.30
N THR A 68 -4.01 -6.11 22.68
CA THR A 68 -5.35 -6.00 23.28
C THR A 68 -5.32 -6.53 24.70
N PHE A 69 -6.29 -6.11 25.51
CA PHE A 69 -6.50 -6.63 26.87
C PHE A 69 -7.95 -6.43 27.30
N HIS A 70 -8.34 -7.09 28.38
CA HIS A 70 -9.60 -6.90 29.05
C HIS A 70 -9.43 -6.18 30.39
N TRP A 71 -10.35 -5.28 30.72
CA TRP A 71 -10.49 -4.70 32.06
C TRP A 71 -11.95 -4.77 32.48
N ARG A 72 -12.22 -5.42 33.62
CA ARG A 72 -13.58 -5.72 34.10
C ARG A 72 -14.47 -6.45 33.06
N GLY A 73 -13.87 -7.34 32.27
CA GLY A 73 -14.57 -8.10 31.22
C GLY A 73 -14.73 -7.37 29.89
N GLU A 74 -14.32 -6.11 29.80
CA GLU A 74 -14.52 -5.28 28.62
C GLU A 74 -13.23 -5.11 27.79
N PRO A 75 -13.29 -5.15 26.45
CA PRO A 75 -12.11 -5.21 25.58
C PRO A 75 -11.53 -3.83 25.25
N PHE A 76 -10.20 -3.77 25.19
CA PHE A 76 -9.44 -2.55 24.88
C PHE A 76 -8.28 -2.82 23.92
N GLU A 77 -8.04 -1.87 23.01
CA GLU A 77 -6.79 -1.77 22.25
C GLU A 77 -5.77 -0.96 23.06
N CYS A 78 -4.64 -1.57 23.39
CA CYS A 78 -3.59 -0.94 24.17
C CYS A 78 -2.88 0.17 23.39
N THR A 79 -2.99 1.39 23.90
CA THR A 79 -2.32 2.59 23.35
C THR A 79 -0.97 2.85 23.98
N ASP A 80 -0.84 2.63 25.29
CA ASP A 80 0.37 2.98 26.03
C ASP A 80 0.48 2.15 27.31
N ARG A 81 1.70 2.01 27.83
CA ARG A 81 1.99 1.38 29.12
C ARG A 81 3.12 2.17 29.80
N VAL A 82 2.82 2.72 30.96
CA VAL A 82 3.77 3.48 31.78
C VAL A 82 3.73 2.91 33.18
N ASP A 83 4.87 2.42 33.65
CA ASP A 83 5.06 1.81 34.95
C ASP A 83 4.00 0.73 35.27
N ALA A 84 3.17 0.99 36.28
CA ALA A 84 2.11 0.11 36.76
C ALA A 84 0.74 0.40 36.12
N THR A 85 0.69 1.19 35.04
CA THR A 85 -0.55 1.55 34.35
C THR A 85 -0.52 1.23 32.87
N VAL A 86 -1.70 0.95 32.32
CA VAL A 86 -1.92 0.71 30.88
C VAL A 86 -3.08 1.54 30.40
N ALA A 87 -2.93 2.18 29.24
CA ALA A 87 -3.96 2.99 28.62
C ALA A 87 -4.48 2.31 27.36
N GLY A 88 -5.80 2.33 27.14
CA GLY A 88 -6.39 1.69 25.97
C GLY A 88 -7.63 2.38 25.42
N ASN A 89 -7.81 2.28 24.10
CA ASN A 89 -9.05 2.67 23.42
C ASN A 89 -10.07 1.55 23.59
N TYR A 90 -11.30 1.90 23.91
CA TYR A 90 -12.38 0.94 24.09
C TYR A 90 -12.80 0.31 22.77
N LEU A 91 -12.88 -1.01 22.73
CA LEU A 91 -13.31 -1.79 21.55
C LEU A 91 -14.71 -2.38 21.71
N GLY A 92 -15.30 -2.32 22.91
CA GLY A 92 -16.62 -2.88 23.18
C GLY A 92 -17.77 -1.98 22.74
N GLU A 93 -18.97 -2.50 22.90
CA GLU A 93 -20.21 -1.85 22.47
C GLU A 93 -21.08 -1.35 23.65
N ASP A 94 -20.73 -1.68 24.90
CA ASP A 94 -21.48 -1.26 26.09
C ASP A 94 -21.28 0.24 26.35
N ARG A 95 -22.31 1.00 25.98
CA ARG A 95 -22.35 2.44 26.14
C ARG A 95 -22.50 2.89 27.59
N GLU A 96 -23.14 2.11 28.43
CA GLU A 96 -23.33 2.46 29.84
C GLU A 96 -22.01 2.29 30.58
N PHE A 97 -21.36 1.15 30.40
CA PHE A 97 -20.01 0.92 30.89
C PHE A 97 -19.05 2.03 30.44
N ALA A 98 -19.03 2.33 29.14
CA ALA A 98 -18.14 3.35 28.59
C ALA A 98 -18.36 4.74 29.19
N ARG A 99 -19.62 5.13 29.45
CA ARG A 99 -19.95 6.41 30.09
C ARG A 99 -19.58 6.46 31.56
N GLN A 100 -19.68 5.35 32.28
CA GLN A 100 -19.41 5.28 33.71
C GLN A 100 -17.92 5.24 34.02
N HIS A 101 -17.12 4.56 33.19
CA HIS A 101 -15.74 4.23 33.53
C HIS A 101 -14.68 4.89 32.64
N LEU A 102 -15.05 5.44 31.48
CA LEU A 102 -14.09 5.87 30.47
C LEU A 102 -14.22 7.35 30.12
N LYS A 103 -13.13 7.91 29.58
CA LYS A 103 -13.09 9.28 29.09
C LYS A 103 -13.48 9.32 27.61
N ARG A 104 -14.51 10.10 27.28
CA ARG A 104 -14.92 10.34 25.89
C ARG A 104 -13.85 11.13 25.12
N ARG A 105 -13.61 10.74 23.87
CA ARG A 105 -12.73 11.34 22.87
C ARG A 105 -13.50 11.58 21.57
N VAL A 106 -12.88 12.28 20.63
CA VAL A 106 -13.46 12.54 19.30
C VAL A 106 -13.77 11.23 18.57
N SER A 107 -12.88 10.24 18.67
CA SER A 107 -12.96 8.96 17.97
C SER A 107 -13.46 7.78 18.83
N GLY A 108 -13.97 8.01 20.05
CA GLY A 108 -14.45 6.92 20.91
C GLY A 108 -14.26 7.16 22.40
N TYR A 109 -14.03 6.10 23.17
CA TYR A 109 -13.75 6.15 24.61
C TYR A 109 -12.34 5.62 24.90
N ARG A 110 -11.66 6.19 25.89
CA ARG A 110 -10.32 5.78 26.33
C ARG A 110 -10.27 5.69 27.85
N GLY A 111 -9.56 4.69 28.38
CA GLY A 111 -9.29 4.55 29.80
C GLY A 111 -7.81 4.39 30.10
N VAL A 112 -7.48 4.52 31.39
CA VAL A 112 -6.16 4.22 31.98
C VAL A 112 -6.44 3.33 33.19
N PHE A 113 -5.78 2.19 33.24
CA PHE A 113 -6.08 1.10 34.15
C PHE A 113 -4.83 0.66 34.91
N PRO A 114 -4.95 0.23 36.17
CA PRO A 114 -3.87 -0.46 36.85
C PRO A 114 -3.52 -1.75 36.11
N LEU A 115 -2.24 -1.98 35.85
CA LEU A 115 -1.77 -3.16 35.12
C LEU A 115 -2.13 -4.47 35.86
N ALA A 116 -2.24 -4.44 37.19
CA ALA A 116 -2.63 -5.59 37.98
C ALA A 116 -4.11 -6.00 37.78
N GLU A 117 -4.94 -5.11 37.24
CA GLU A 117 -6.37 -5.37 37.01
C GLU A 117 -6.68 -5.80 35.57
N VAL A 118 -5.70 -5.69 34.65
CA VAL A 118 -5.92 -6.12 33.27
C VAL A 118 -5.72 -7.61 33.13
N THR A 119 -6.52 -8.19 32.25
CA THR A 119 -6.60 -9.63 32.00
C THR A 119 -6.46 -9.88 30.51
N GLU A 120 -6.10 -11.13 30.15
CA GLU A 120 -6.01 -11.58 28.76
C GLU A 120 -5.21 -10.64 27.83
N PRO A 121 -3.96 -10.27 28.18
CA PRO A 121 -3.13 -9.50 27.27
C PRO A 121 -2.78 -10.37 26.05
N GLU A 122 -3.14 -9.90 24.86
CA GLU A 122 -2.87 -10.59 23.61
C GLU A 122 -2.05 -9.69 22.69
N GLU A 123 -0.99 -10.27 22.11
CA GLU A 123 -0.18 -9.62 21.08
C GLU A 123 -0.69 -10.00 19.69
N HIS A 124 -0.98 -9.00 18.88
CA HIS A 124 -1.38 -9.15 17.49
C HIS A 124 -0.24 -8.72 16.58
N ARG A 125 0.09 -9.56 15.60
CA ARG A 125 1.10 -9.27 14.59
C ARG A 125 0.48 -9.22 13.20
N ARG A 126 0.72 -8.13 12.49
CA ARG A 126 0.36 -7.98 11.08
C ARG A 126 1.62 -7.96 10.24
N ASP A 127 1.73 -8.90 9.31
CA ASP A 127 2.82 -8.94 8.35
C ASP A 127 2.82 -7.68 7.45
N LEU A 128 3.98 -7.07 7.31
CA LEU A 128 4.24 -5.94 6.42
C LEU A 128 5.23 -6.33 5.31
N LEU A 129 6.00 -7.42 5.47
CA LEU A 129 7.03 -7.81 4.53
C LEU A 129 6.45 -8.46 3.28
N GLY A 130 5.56 -9.45 3.44
CA GLY A 130 4.95 -10.17 2.32
C GLY A 130 4.24 -9.24 1.33
N PRO A 131 3.28 -8.40 1.78
CA PRO A 131 2.62 -7.41 0.93
C PRO A 131 3.60 -6.44 0.24
N ARG A 132 4.70 -6.07 0.93
CA ARG A 132 5.73 -5.18 0.39
C ARG A 132 6.53 -5.84 -0.74
N LEU A 133 6.96 -7.08 -0.56
CA LEU A 133 7.70 -7.85 -1.57
C LEU A 133 6.82 -8.15 -2.79
N ASP A 134 5.55 -8.48 -2.58
CA ASP A 134 4.59 -8.69 -3.67
C ASP A 134 4.41 -7.42 -4.51
N LEU A 135 4.36 -6.26 -3.87
CA LEU A 135 4.24 -4.99 -4.57
C LEU A 135 5.51 -4.66 -5.36
N LEU A 136 6.70 -4.97 -4.83
CA LEU A 136 7.96 -4.80 -5.55
C LEU A 136 8.08 -5.70 -6.78
N ARG A 137 7.62 -6.95 -6.67
CA ARG A 137 7.52 -7.85 -7.81
C ARG A 137 6.58 -7.28 -8.89
N ARG A 138 5.44 -6.73 -8.51
CA ARG A 138 4.50 -6.10 -9.46
C ARG A 138 5.09 -4.86 -10.12
N LEU A 139 5.91 -4.09 -9.41
CA LEU A 139 6.62 -2.95 -9.99
C LEU A 139 7.71 -3.36 -10.98
N SER A 140 8.41 -4.48 -10.75
CA SER A 140 9.44 -4.97 -11.66
C SER A 140 8.85 -5.58 -12.93
N GLU A 141 7.60 -6.03 -12.88
CA GLU A 141 6.78 -6.36 -14.05
C GLU A 141 6.34 -5.07 -14.75
N ALA A 142 7.16 -4.54 -15.68
CA ALA A 142 6.93 -3.27 -16.37
C ALA A 142 5.52 -3.06 -16.95
N ASP A 143 4.81 -4.15 -17.26
CA ASP A 143 3.46 -4.13 -17.81
C ASP A 143 2.33 -4.28 -16.77
N HIS A 144 2.62 -4.53 -15.49
CA HIS A 144 1.60 -4.85 -14.49
C HIS A 144 0.59 -3.71 -14.28
N PHE A 145 1.07 -2.47 -14.21
CA PHE A 145 0.25 -1.27 -14.03
C PHE A 145 -0.17 -0.63 -15.35
N ARG A 146 0.34 -1.12 -16.48
CA ARG A 146 -0.04 -0.61 -17.79
C ARG A 146 -1.42 -1.14 -18.16
N PRO A 147 -2.32 -0.31 -18.70
CA PRO A 147 -3.59 -0.78 -19.21
C PRO A 147 -3.37 -1.86 -20.28
N GLY A 148 -4.07 -2.99 -20.13
CA GLY A 148 -3.91 -4.16 -20.98
C GLY A 148 -5.26 -4.66 -21.48
N CYS A 149 -5.28 -5.30 -22.65
CA CYS A 149 -6.46 -6.00 -23.15
C CYS A 149 -6.16 -7.50 -23.18
N HIS A 150 -7.12 -8.28 -22.70
CA HIS A 150 -6.98 -9.71 -22.49
C HIS A 150 -8.22 -10.43 -22.97
N ALA A 151 -8.04 -11.64 -23.49
CA ALA A 151 -9.13 -12.52 -23.83
C ALA A 151 -8.85 -13.93 -23.31
N VAL A 152 -9.92 -14.65 -22.95
CA VAL A 152 -9.86 -16.04 -22.52
C VAL A 152 -10.42 -16.90 -23.64
N LEU A 153 -9.62 -17.84 -24.12
CA LEU A 153 -9.99 -18.80 -25.16
C LEU A 153 -9.76 -20.22 -24.64
N GLY A 154 -10.83 -20.98 -24.43
CA GLY A 154 -10.74 -22.35 -23.92
C GLY A 154 -10.08 -22.40 -22.53
N GLY A 155 -10.38 -21.41 -21.68
CA GLY A 155 -9.81 -21.29 -20.34
C GLY A 155 -8.38 -20.74 -20.25
N THR A 156 -7.73 -20.40 -21.37
CA THR A 156 -6.38 -19.80 -21.37
C THR A 156 -6.45 -18.30 -21.66
N THR A 157 -5.74 -17.50 -20.85
CA THR A 157 -5.68 -16.03 -21.00
C THR A 157 -4.57 -15.64 -21.97
N HIS A 158 -4.93 -14.83 -22.97
CA HIS A 158 -4.03 -14.26 -23.96
C HIS A 158 -4.07 -12.73 -23.92
N ARG A 159 -2.97 -12.06 -24.31
CA ARG A 159 -3.06 -10.64 -24.68
C ARG A 159 -3.90 -10.51 -25.95
N ALA A 160 -4.77 -9.52 -25.97
CA ALA A 160 -5.73 -9.30 -27.04
C ALA A 160 -5.71 -7.84 -27.51
N ALA A 161 -6.15 -7.62 -28.75
CA ALA A 161 -6.46 -6.28 -29.24
C ALA A 161 -7.64 -5.66 -28.45
N PRO A 162 -7.68 -4.32 -28.31
CA PRO A 162 -8.77 -3.62 -27.62
C PRO A 162 -10.07 -3.51 -28.44
N ALA A 163 -10.00 -3.82 -29.73
CA ALA A 163 -11.11 -3.79 -30.66
C ALA A 163 -10.98 -4.96 -31.65
N VAL A 164 -12.07 -5.27 -32.33
CA VAL A 164 -12.05 -6.21 -33.46
C VAL A 164 -11.36 -5.58 -34.66
N ASP A 165 -10.74 -6.41 -35.49
CA ASP A 165 -10.21 -6.03 -36.79
C ASP A 165 -11.35 -5.74 -37.80
N PRO A 166 -11.05 -5.29 -39.04
CA PRO A 166 -12.08 -5.04 -40.06
C PRO A 166 -12.93 -6.26 -40.43
N GLN A 167 -12.49 -7.47 -40.10
CA GLN A 167 -13.19 -8.73 -40.32
C GLN A 167 -14.07 -9.13 -39.12
N GLY A 168 -14.07 -8.35 -38.04
CA GLY A 168 -14.83 -8.62 -36.83
C GLY A 168 -14.16 -9.64 -35.90
N LEU A 169 -12.85 -9.89 -36.04
CA LEU A 169 -12.09 -10.84 -35.24
C LEU A 169 -11.28 -10.12 -34.15
N VAL A 170 -11.12 -10.76 -33.00
CA VAL A 170 -10.23 -10.33 -31.92
C VAL A 170 -8.86 -10.94 -32.16
N VAL A 171 -7.84 -10.11 -32.35
CA VAL A 171 -6.45 -10.54 -32.51
C VAL A 171 -5.86 -10.87 -31.13
N LEU A 172 -5.36 -12.09 -30.98
CA LEU A 172 -4.65 -12.60 -29.80
C LEU A 172 -3.16 -12.68 -30.12
N ALA A 173 -2.32 -12.13 -29.25
CA ALA A 173 -0.87 -12.04 -29.46
C ALA A 173 -0.22 -13.40 -29.77
N ASP A 174 -0.67 -14.45 -29.10
CA ASP A 174 -0.04 -15.79 -29.18
C ASP A 174 -0.97 -16.86 -29.79
N ALA A 175 -2.15 -16.49 -30.30
CA ALA A 175 -3.19 -17.43 -30.74
C ALA A 175 -3.93 -17.02 -32.03
N GLY A 176 -3.47 -15.98 -32.72
CA GLY A 176 -4.08 -15.51 -33.97
C GLY A 176 -5.41 -14.77 -33.75
N ALA A 177 -6.24 -14.69 -34.78
CA ALA A 177 -7.50 -13.94 -34.74
C ALA A 177 -8.71 -14.87 -34.57
N VAL A 178 -9.60 -14.56 -33.62
CA VAL A 178 -10.79 -15.39 -33.34
C VAL A 178 -12.07 -14.56 -33.24
N PRO A 179 -13.24 -15.10 -33.62
CA PRO A 179 -14.51 -14.41 -33.43
C PRO A 179 -14.81 -14.19 -31.93
N PRO A 180 -15.39 -13.05 -31.51
CA PRO A 180 -15.76 -12.81 -30.12
C PRO A 180 -16.63 -13.91 -29.49
N ALA A 181 -17.50 -14.55 -30.27
CA ALA A 181 -18.37 -15.63 -29.82
C ALA A 181 -17.62 -16.90 -29.37
N ARG A 182 -16.33 -17.05 -29.74
CA ARG A 182 -15.47 -18.15 -29.30
C ARG A 182 -14.75 -17.85 -27.98
N LEU A 183 -14.80 -16.62 -27.50
CA LEU A 183 -14.11 -16.18 -26.30
C LEU A 183 -14.98 -16.45 -25.06
N ASP A 184 -14.35 -16.97 -24.02
CA ASP A 184 -14.96 -17.10 -22.70
C ASP A 184 -15.04 -15.74 -21.99
N ALA A 185 -14.05 -14.87 -22.26
CA ALA A 185 -14.01 -13.49 -21.81
C ALA A 185 -13.18 -12.62 -22.77
N TRP A 186 -13.48 -11.33 -22.84
CA TRP A 186 -12.64 -10.31 -23.47
C TRP A 186 -12.82 -9.04 -22.66
N TYR A 187 -11.71 -8.49 -22.14
CA TYR A 187 -11.76 -7.40 -21.19
C TYR A 187 -10.50 -6.54 -21.25
N ARG A 188 -10.66 -5.27 -20.86
CA ARG A 188 -9.56 -4.34 -20.59
C ARG A 188 -9.32 -4.27 -19.10
N THR A 189 -8.07 -4.31 -18.69
CA THR A 189 -7.62 -3.98 -17.34
C THR A 189 -6.95 -2.61 -17.34
N HIS A 190 -7.10 -1.88 -16.23
CA HIS A 190 -6.33 -0.66 -15.96
C HIS A 190 -6.26 -0.46 -14.45
N TRP A 191 -5.39 0.43 -14.00
CA TRP A 191 -5.26 0.78 -12.59
C TRP A 191 -5.52 2.27 -12.40
N THR A 192 -6.15 2.62 -11.29
CA THR A 192 -6.26 4.03 -10.87
C THR A 192 -5.61 4.20 -9.51
N PHE A 193 -5.17 5.42 -9.23
CA PHE A 193 -4.65 5.77 -7.92
C PHE A 193 -4.86 7.25 -7.61
N ARG A 194 -4.59 7.64 -6.37
CA ARG A 194 -4.56 9.03 -5.93
C ARG A 194 -3.16 9.43 -5.46
N TRP A 195 -2.75 10.64 -5.82
CA TRP A 195 -1.52 11.26 -5.34
C TRP A 195 -1.80 12.71 -4.97
N ARG A 196 -1.40 13.12 -3.74
CA ARG A 196 -1.72 14.43 -3.15
C ARG A 196 -3.20 14.83 -3.27
N GLY A 197 -4.09 13.86 -3.19
CA GLY A 197 -5.53 14.06 -3.31
C GLY A 197 -6.05 14.22 -4.75
N GLY A 198 -5.22 14.20 -5.79
CA GLY A 198 -5.65 14.18 -7.20
C GLY A 198 -5.78 12.75 -7.75
N PRO A 199 -6.71 12.49 -8.69
CA PRO A 199 -6.88 11.18 -9.31
C PRO A 199 -6.01 10.97 -10.56
N PHE A 200 -5.53 9.73 -10.74
CA PHE A 200 -4.66 9.32 -11.84
C PHE A 200 -5.05 7.94 -12.39
N GLU A 201 -4.91 7.74 -13.70
CA GLU A 201 -4.88 6.41 -14.34
C GLU A 201 -3.41 6.00 -14.50
N ALA A 202 -3.04 4.81 -14.02
CA ALA A 202 -1.68 4.31 -14.18
C ALA A 202 -1.41 3.92 -15.64
N VAL A 203 -0.21 4.24 -16.13
CA VAL A 203 0.23 3.94 -17.49
C VAL A 203 1.50 3.07 -17.53
N GLY A 204 1.97 2.62 -16.38
CA GLY A 204 3.13 1.75 -16.19
C GLY A 204 3.99 2.21 -15.03
N THR A 205 5.27 1.85 -15.10
CA THR A 205 6.29 2.18 -14.10
C THR A 205 7.51 2.80 -14.75
N VAL A 206 8.11 3.79 -14.09
CA VAL A 206 9.38 4.41 -14.48
C VAL A 206 10.30 4.42 -13.27
N GLU A 207 11.49 3.82 -13.37
CA GLU A 207 12.49 3.82 -12.29
C GLU A 207 11.95 3.39 -10.91
N GLY A 208 11.08 2.37 -10.88
CA GLY A 208 10.48 1.87 -9.64
C GLY A 208 9.32 2.71 -9.08
N ARG A 209 8.92 3.78 -9.78
CA ARG A 209 7.78 4.64 -9.46
C ARG A 209 6.59 4.33 -10.35
N ILE A 210 5.38 4.54 -9.86
CA ILE A 210 4.17 4.40 -10.69
C ILE A 210 4.01 5.66 -11.54
N LYS A 211 3.89 5.48 -12.85
CA LYS A 211 3.60 6.58 -13.78
C LYS A 211 2.09 6.69 -13.97
N GLY A 212 1.54 7.88 -13.77
CA GLY A 212 0.11 8.13 -13.90
C GLY A 212 -0.20 9.31 -14.83
N VAL A 213 -1.34 9.23 -15.51
CA VAL A 213 -1.96 10.33 -16.24
C VAL A 213 -3.06 10.93 -15.36
N TYR A 214 -3.04 12.25 -15.19
CA TYR A 214 -4.02 12.97 -14.38
C TYR A 214 -5.40 12.95 -15.03
N THR A 215 -6.43 12.54 -14.29
CA THR A 215 -7.81 12.41 -14.77
C THR A 215 -8.78 13.41 -14.13
N GLY A 216 -8.29 14.33 -13.29
CA GLY A 216 -9.13 15.21 -12.48
C GLY A 216 -9.60 16.50 -13.15
N GLY A 217 -9.09 16.82 -14.35
CA GLY A 217 -9.56 17.95 -15.17
C GLY A 217 -9.32 19.37 -14.61
N SER A 218 -8.69 19.51 -13.44
CA SER A 218 -8.37 20.82 -12.86
C SER A 218 -6.96 21.27 -13.26
N TRP A 219 -6.88 22.32 -14.09
CA TRP A 219 -5.60 22.96 -14.42
C TRP A 219 -4.89 23.49 -13.17
N GLY A 220 -5.63 24.07 -12.21
CA GLY A 220 -5.04 24.58 -10.97
C GLY A 220 -4.39 23.49 -10.11
N PHE A 221 -4.91 22.25 -10.15
CA PHE A 221 -4.24 21.12 -9.48
C PHE A 221 -2.96 20.72 -10.20
N ALA A 222 -3.00 20.65 -11.55
CA ALA A 222 -1.86 20.28 -12.36
C ALA A 222 -0.71 21.28 -12.21
N ASP A 223 -1.01 22.58 -12.25
CA ASP A 223 -0.05 23.66 -12.05
C ASP A 223 0.47 23.70 -10.60
N ALA A 224 -0.41 23.65 -9.58
CA ALA A 224 0.04 23.71 -8.18
C ALA A 224 0.96 22.55 -7.77
N ASN A 225 0.86 21.41 -8.44
CA ASN A 225 1.73 20.25 -8.20
C ASN A 225 2.82 20.07 -9.26
N GLN A 226 2.94 21.00 -10.21
CA GLN A 226 3.94 21.00 -11.28
C GLN A 226 3.99 19.63 -12.01
N LEU A 227 2.82 19.16 -12.46
CA LEU A 227 2.74 17.92 -13.24
C LEU A 227 3.46 18.08 -14.57
N ASP A 228 4.06 16.99 -15.06
CA ASP A 228 4.76 17.00 -16.35
C ASP A 228 3.76 17.12 -17.50
N GLU A 229 4.03 18.00 -18.46
CA GLU A 229 3.27 18.10 -19.70
C GLU A 229 3.82 17.15 -20.75
N GLU A 230 2.99 16.23 -21.23
CA GLU A 230 3.32 15.30 -22.29
C GLU A 230 2.31 15.38 -23.43
N THR A 231 2.75 15.12 -24.65
CA THR A 231 1.84 14.90 -25.77
C THR A 231 1.15 13.54 -25.60
N ALA A 232 -0.18 13.54 -25.69
CA ALA A 232 -0.98 12.32 -25.65
C ALA A 232 -0.67 11.41 -26.85
N PRO A 233 -0.99 10.09 -26.78
CA PRO A 233 -0.71 9.15 -27.87
C PRO A 233 -1.41 9.49 -29.20
N ASP A 234 -2.48 10.27 -29.16
CA ASP A 234 -3.17 10.80 -30.34
C ASP A 234 -2.40 11.95 -31.04
N GLY A 235 -1.29 12.41 -30.47
CA GLY A 235 -0.46 13.48 -31.01
C GLY A 235 -1.08 14.88 -30.95
N THR A 236 -2.27 15.02 -30.37
CA THR A 236 -3.10 16.23 -30.52
C THR A 236 -3.37 16.93 -29.20
N HIS A 237 -3.48 16.18 -28.09
CA HIS A 237 -3.81 16.75 -26.78
C HIS A 237 -2.61 16.71 -25.83
N THR A 238 -2.47 17.73 -25.00
CA THR A 238 -1.57 17.69 -23.84
C THR A 238 -2.21 16.87 -22.74
N ARG A 239 -1.44 15.98 -22.12
CA ARG A 239 -1.79 15.28 -20.89
C ARG A 239 -0.81 15.68 -19.79
N TYR A 240 -1.31 15.69 -18.56
CA TYR A 240 -0.50 15.94 -17.37
C TYR A 240 -0.15 14.62 -16.70
N THR A 241 1.12 14.38 -16.42
CA THR A 241 1.60 13.12 -15.84
C THR A 241 2.35 13.32 -14.53
N VAL A 242 2.47 12.24 -13.77
CA VAL A 242 3.28 12.17 -12.56
C VAL A 242 4.03 10.85 -12.51
N GLU A 243 5.23 10.88 -11.94
CA GLU A 243 5.95 9.71 -11.45
C GLU A 243 5.93 9.75 -9.93
N ALA A 244 5.09 8.92 -9.31
CA ALA A 244 4.86 8.93 -7.88
C ALA A 244 5.50 7.71 -7.21
N ASP A 245 6.17 7.95 -6.08
CA ASP A 245 6.55 6.87 -5.16
C ASP A 245 5.28 6.21 -4.61
N LEU A 246 5.30 4.88 -4.46
CA LEU A 246 4.13 4.14 -4.00
C LEU A 246 3.70 4.48 -2.57
N ASP A 247 4.62 4.95 -1.71
CA ASP A 247 4.26 5.42 -0.36
C ASP A 247 3.50 6.76 -0.36
N ALA A 248 3.63 7.54 -1.43
CA ALA A 248 2.85 8.76 -1.66
C ALA A 248 1.52 8.51 -2.37
N VAL A 249 1.28 7.27 -2.81
CA VAL A 249 0.09 6.85 -3.54
C VAL A 249 -0.94 6.23 -2.59
N THR A 250 -2.20 6.59 -2.82
CA THR A 250 -3.37 6.06 -2.09
C THR A 250 -4.38 5.52 -3.09
N ASP A 251 -5.30 4.67 -2.63
CA ASP A 251 -6.40 4.12 -3.44
C ASP A 251 -5.97 3.41 -4.74
N LEU A 252 -4.78 2.78 -4.75
CA LEU A 252 -4.30 2.02 -5.90
C LEU A 252 -5.20 0.80 -6.15
N THR A 253 -6.04 0.90 -7.18
CA THR A 253 -7.16 -0.02 -7.42
C THR A 253 -7.11 -0.57 -8.85
N PRO A 254 -7.20 -1.90 -9.04
CA PRO A 254 -7.34 -2.49 -10.36
C PRO A 254 -8.80 -2.43 -10.83
N HIS A 255 -8.99 -2.20 -12.12
CA HIS A 255 -10.29 -2.15 -12.78
C HIS A 255 -10.31 -3.11 -13.96
N ARG A 256 -11.51 -3.65 -14.23
CA ARG A 256 -11.80 -4.49 -15.39
C ARG A 256 -13.04 -3.97 -16.10
N THR A 257 -12.93 -3.78 -17.41
CA THR A 257 -14.05 -3.43 -18.28
C THR A 257 -14.24 -4.57 -19.28
N ASP A 258 -15.39 -5.22 -19.24
CA ASP A 258 -15.71 -6.26 -20.22
C ASP A 258 -15.98 -5.63 -21.60
N LEU A 259 -15.40 -6.26 -22.63
CA LEU A 259 -15.49 -5.87 -24.03
C LEU A 259 -16.40 -6.82 -24.83
N LEU A 260 -16.78 -7.96 -24.26
CA LEU A 260 -17.81 -8.81 -24.86
C LEU A 260 -19.17 -8.11 -24.79
N PRO A 261 -19.96 -8.15 -25.88
CA PRO A 261 -21.34 -7.68 -25.83
C PRO A 261 -22.16 -8.52 -24.85
N PRO A 262 -23.16 -7.92 -24.17
CA PRO A 262 -24.09 -8.66 -23.33
C PRO A 262 -24.81 -9.72 -24.17
N ARG A 263 -24.94 -10.93 -23.60
CA ARG A 263 -25.62 -12.07 -24.23
C ARG A 263 -27.13 -11.96 -24.12
#